data_AF-A0AAE3QDJ3-F1
#
_entry.id   AF-A0AAE3QDJ3-F1
#
_cell.length_a   1.000
_cell.length_b   1.000
_cell.length_c   1.000
_cell.angle_alpha   90.00
_cell.angle_beta   90.00
_cell.angle_gamma   90.00
#
_symmetry.space_group_name_H-M   'P 1'
#
loop_
_entity.id
_entity.type
_entity.pdbx_description
1 polymer ?
#
loop_
_entity_poly.entity_id
_entity_poly.type
_entity_poly.pdbx_seq_one_letter_code
_entity_poly.pdbx_strand_id
1 'polypeptide(L)'
;MLEIEGILNATTNYLLDSMTTKGFGFDAALREAQRGGFTEADPRNDTEDSDTACKLLILAKFGFGADLTMDDLSVEGIQSVAKERVGAW
;
A
#
# COMPACT_ATOMS: atom_id res chain seq x y z
N MET A 1 14.08 20.12 0.77
CA MET A 1 12.83 19.34 0.91
C MET A 1 12.65 19.06 2.38
N LEU A 2 11.44 19.21 2.93
CA LEU A 2 11.20 18.99 4.37
C LEU A 2 10.53 17.63 4.64
N GLU A 3 9.79 17.09 3.67
CA GLU A 3 9.06 15.81 3.78
C GLU A 3 8.69 15.27 2.38
N ILE A 4 8.50 13.94 2.27
CA ILE A 4 7.91 13.24 1.11
C ILE A 4 6.78 12.35 1.62
N GLU A 5 5.60 12.48 1.02
CA GLU A 5 4.48 11.56 1.19
C GLU A 5 3.88 11.23 -0.18
N GLY A 6 3.31 10.04 -0.33
CA GLY A 6 2.64 9.66 -1.57
C GLY A 6 2.13 8.23 -1.60
N ILE A 7 1.21 7.99 -2.54
CA ILE A 7 0.73 6.66 -2.88
C ILE A 7 1.73 6.03 -3.86
N LEU A 8 2.42 4.98 -3.42
CA LEU A 8 3.52 4.37 -4.17
C LEU A 8 3.20 2.96 -4.72
N ASN A 9 2.06 2.37 -4.34
CA ASN A 9 1.61 1.07 -4.81
C ASN A 9 0.17 1.17 -5.34
N ALA A 10 0.00 0.84 -6.63
CA ALA A 10 -1.29 0.98 -7.31
C ALA A 10 -2.29 -0.09 -6.86
N THR A 11 -1.81 -1.28 -6.51
CA THR A 11 -2.64 -2.41 -6.09
C THR A 11 -3.29 -2.14 -4.74
N THR A 12 -2.51 -1.72 -3.73
CA THR A 12 -3.05 -1.35 -2.42
C THR A 12 -3.99 -0.15 -2.52
N ASN A 13 -3.68 0.83 -3.36
CA ASN A 13 -4.56 1.97 -3.61
C ASN A 13 -5.92 1.54 -4.20
N TYR A 14 -5.93 0.62 -5.17
CA TYR A 14 -7.17 0.10 -5.75
C TYR A 14 -8.02 -0.64 -4.72
N LEU A 15 -7.39 -1.42 -3.83
CA LEU A 15 -8.08 -2.14 -2.77
C LEU A 15 -8.74 -1.18 -1.78
N LEU A 16 -8.02 -0.14 -1.34
CA LEU A 16 -8.57 0.89 -0.45
C LEU A 16 -9.70 1.68 -1.12
N ASP A 17 -9.56 2.05 -2.39
CA ASP A 17 -10.62 2.73 -3.16
C ASP A 17 -11.87 1.85 -3.30
N SER A 18 -11.70 0.55 -3.53
CA SER A 18 -12.83 -0.39 -3.57
C SER A 18 -13.52 -0.55 -2.22
N MET A 19 -12.75 -0.50 -1.13
CA MET A 19 -13.28 -0.54 0.24
C MET A 19 -14.08 0.74 0.59
N THR A 20 -13.64 1.92 0.15
CA THR A 20 -14.35 3.19 0.40
C THR A 20 -15.55 3.39 -0.53
N THR A 21 -15.36 3.26 -1.84
CA THR A 21 -16.36 3.67 -2.83
C THR A 21 -17.48 2.63 -2.99
N LYS A 22 -17.15 1.34 -2.88
CA LYS A 22 -18.11 0.23 -3.02
C LYS A 22 -18.55 -0.35 -1.67
N GLY A 23 -17.91 0.08 -0.57
CA GLY A 23 -18.20 -0.40 0.77
C GLY A 23 -17.80 -1.86 0.99
N PHE A 24 -16.88 -2.39 0.18
CA PHE A 24 -16.40 -3.77 0.30
C PHE A 24 -15.53 -3.95 1.56
N GLY A 25 -15.57 -5.16 2.12
CA GLY A 25 -14.51 -5.60 3.04
C GLY A 25 -13.26 -5.97 2.24
N PHE A 26 -12.10 -6.02 2.90
CA PHE A 26 -10.80 -6.31 2.28
C PHE A 26 -10.85 -7.56 1.36
N ASP A 27 -11.33 -8.69 1.86
CA ASP A 27 -11.42 -9.93 1.07
C ASP A 27 -12.29 -9.80 -0.19
N ALA A 28 -13.34 -8.99 -0.14
CA ALA A 28 -14.21 -8.76 -1.28
C ALA A 28 -13.54 -7.86 -2.32
N ALA A 29 -12.85 -6.80 -1.86
CA ALA A 29 -12.04 -5.94 -2.72
C ALA A 29 -10.90 -6.74 -3.39
N LEU A 30 -10.22 -7.61 -2.64
CA LEU A 30 -9.15 -8.46 -3.16
C LEU A 30 -9.65 -9.41 -4.26
N ARG A 31 -10.79 -10.09 -4.04
CA ARG A 31 -11.39 -10.94 -5.06
C ARG A 31 -11.80 -10.17 -6.31
N GLU A 32 -12.28 -8.93 -6.16
CA GLU A 32 -12.61 -8.08 -7.30
C GLU A 32 -11.35 -7.68 -8.07
N ALA A 33 -10.31 -7.25 -7.37
CA ALA A 33 -9.03 -6.89 -7.95
C ALA A 33 -8.41 -8.08 -8.72
N GLN A 34 -8.45 -9.29 -8.15
CA GLN A 34 -8.03 -10.54 -8.82
C GLN A 34 -8.83 -10.82 -10.10
N ARG A 35 -10.16 -10.65 -10.05
CA ARG A 35 -11.03 -10.86 -11.23
C ARG A 35 -10.78 -9.83 -12.32
N GLY A 36 -10.45 -8.60 -11.94
CA GLY A 36 -10.10 -7.51 -12.86
C GLY A 36 -8.68 -7.58 -13.40
N GLY A 37 -7.84 -8.50 -12.91
CA GLY A 37 -6.42 -8.60 -13.28
C GLY A 37 -5.53 -7.50 -12.67
N PHE A 38 -6.00 -6.84 -11.60
CA PHE A 38 -5.25 -5.79 -10.90
C PHE A 38 -4.25 -6.34 -9.88
N THR A 39 -4.40 -7.60 -9.46
CA THR A 39 -3.49 -8.29 -8.54
C THR A 39 -3.05 -9.62 -9.16
N GLU A 40 -1.87 -10.10 -8.76
CA GLU A 40 -1.46 -11.46 -9.10
C GLU A 40 -2.30 -12.53 -8.37
N ALA A 41 -2.14 -13.79 -8.76
CA ALA A 41 -2.80 -14.92 -8.10
C ALA A 41 -2.31 -15.10 -6.65
N ASP A 42 -1.06 -14.75 -6.40
CA ASP A 42 -0.48 -14.64 -5.05
C ASP A 42 -0.32 -13.15 -4.68
N PRO A 43 -1.24 -12.57 -3.91
CA PRO A 43 -1.27 -11.14 -3.64
C PRO A 43 -0.27 -10.71 -2.56
N ARG A 44 0.58 -11.60 -2.05
CA ARG A 44 1.53 -11.28 -0.97
C ARG A 44 2.50 -10.17 -1.37
N ASN A 45 3.07 -10.23 -2.55
CA ASN A 45 3.95 -9.16 -3.04
C ASN A 45 3.23 -7.81 -3.19
N ASP A 46 1.92 -7.83 -3.43
CA ASP A 46 1.09 -6.63 -3.56
C ASP A 46 0.60 -6.08 -2.21
N THR A 47 0.60 -6.89 -1.14
CA THR A 47 -0.04 -6.57 0.16
C THR A 47 0.89 -6.58 1.35
N GLU A 48 2.12 -7.11 1.20
CA GLU A 48 3.16 -7.10 2.24
C GLU A 48 3.92 -5.77 2.31
N ASP A 49 3.53 -4.76 1.51
CA ASP A 49 4.01 -3.37 1.51
C ASP A 49 5.54 -3.16 1.41
N SER A 50 6.27 -4.23 1.10
CA SER A 50 7.71 -4.23 0.86
C SER A 50 8.10 -3.44 -0.39
N ASP A 51 7.24 -3.44 -1.42
CA ASP A 51 7.38 -2.61 -2.62
C ASP A 51 7.32 -1.11 -2.28
N THR A 52 6.33 -0.70 -1.48
CA THR A 52 6.18 0.67 -0.99
C THR A 52 7.40 1.09 -0.17
N ALA A 53 7.86 0.24 0.75
CA ALA A 53 9.05 0.48 1.57
C ALA A 53 10.33 0.62 0.72
N CYS A 54 10.55 -0.27 -0.25
CA CYS A 54 11.68 -0.18 -1.18
C CYS A 54 11.67 1.14 -1.97
N LYS A 55 10.51 1.53 -2.50
CA LYS A 55 10.35 2.81 -3.22
C LYS A 55 10.64 4.00 -2.31
N LEU A 56 10.20 3.96 -1.06
CA LEU A 56 10.47 5.01 -0.08
C LEU A 56 11.97 5.12 0.24
N LEU A 57 12.69 4.01 0.39
CA LEU A 57 14.15 4.02 0.59
C LEU A 57 14.88 4.65 -0.60
N ILE A 58 14.47 4.34 -1.83
CA ILE A 58 15.02 4.97 -3.04
C ILE A 58 14.78 6.48 -3.00
N LEU A 59 13.56 6.93 -2.69
CA LEU A 59 13.23 8.34 -2.56
C LEU A 59 14.00 9.03 -1.44
N ALA A 60 14.18 8.37 -0.29
CA ALA A 60 14.95 8.90 0.83
C ALA A 60 16.42 9.08 0.46
N LYS A 61 17.00 8.09 -0.22
CA LYS A 61 18.40 8.12 -0.65
C LYS A 61 18.65 9.21 -1.68
N PHE A 62 17.85 9.29 -2.73
CA PHE A 62 18.07 10.27 -3.81
C PHE A 62 17.52 11.66 -3.50
N GLY A 63 16.44 11.76 -2.73
CA GLY A 63 15.79 13.02 -2.38
C GLY A 63 16.44 13.74 -1.18
N PHE A 64 16.99 12.98 -0.23
CA PHE A 64 17.54 13.54 1.01
C PHE A 64 18.99 13.13 1.31
N GLY A 65 19.60 12.25 0.51
CA GLY A 65 20.93 11.73 0.80
C GLY A 65 20.96 10.82 2.03
N ALA A 66 19.81 10.27 2.44
CA ALA A 66 19.70 9.42 3.62
C ALA A 66 20.27 8.02 3.31
N ASP A 67 20.98 7.44 4.28
CA ASP A 67 21.46 6.06 4.23
C ASP A 67 20.63 5.22 5.21
N LEU A 68 19.44 4.83 4.75
CA LEU A 68 18.46 4.06 5.51
C LEU A 68 18.31 2.67 4.89
N THR A 69 17.92 1.72 5.73
CA THR A 69 17.65 0.33 5.39
C THR A 69 16.21 -0.03 5.74
N MET A 70 15.77 -1.23 5.36
CA MET A 70 14.42 -1.70 5.71
C MET A 70 14.20 -1.77 7.22
N ASP A 71 15.25 -2.02 8.01
CA ASP A 71 15.18 -2.09 9.48
C ASP A 71 14.90 -0.71 10.11
N ASP A 72 15.14 0.37 9.37
CA ASP A 72 14.85 1.74 9.79
C ASP A 72 13.41 2.18 9.48
N LEU A 73 12.63 1.34 8.77
CA LEU A 73 11.25 1.63 8.37
C LEU A 73 10.24 0.90 9.26
N SER A 74 9.20 1.64 9.65
CA SER A 74 7.97 1.04 10.18
C SER A 74 7.00 0.79 9.03
N VAL A 75 6.75 -0.48 8.69
CA VAL A 75 5.87 -0.89 7.60
C VAL A 75 4.63 -1.57 8.17
N GLU A 76 3.45 -1.03 7.89
CA GLU A 76 2.15 -1.64 8.23
C GLU A 76 1.38 -1.93 6.94
N GLY A 77 0.96 -3.18 6.76
CA GLY A 77 0.19 -3.61 5.61
C GLY A 77 -1.25 -3.12 5.61
N ILE A 78 -1.88 -2.96 4.44
CA ILE A 78 -3.31 -2.53 4.37
C ILE A 78 -4.31 -3.59 4.89
N GLN A 79 -3.87 -4.82 5.12
CA GLN A 79 -4.68 -5.93 5.62
C GLN A 79 -5.22 -5.73 7.05
N SER A 80 -4.56 -4.89 7.86
CA SER A 80 -5.05 -4.50 9.20
C SER A 80 -6.05 -3.34 9.16
N VAL A 81 -6.24 -2.70 8.00
CA VAL A 81 -7.08 -1.52 7.88
C VAL A 81 -8.55 -1.94 7.90
N ALA A 82 -9.18 -1.76 9.06
CA ALA A 82 -10.61 -1.98 9.22
C ALA A 82 -11.41 -0.98 8.37
N LYS A 83 -12.58 -1.42 7.88
CA LYS A 83 -13.48 -0.60 7.04
C LYS A 83 -13.83 0.74 7.70
N GLU A 84 -13.96 0.74 9.02
CA GLU A 84 -14.27 1.91 9.85
C GLU A 84 -13.14 2.95 9.84
N ARG A 85 -11.88 2.52 9.66
CA ARG A 85 -10.70 3.41 9.59
C ARG A 85 -10.62 4.12 8.24
N VAL A 86 -11.04 3.47 7.16
CA VAL A 86 -10.99 4.06 5.80
C VAL A 86 -12.09 5.11 5.58
N GLY A 87 -13.26 4.94 6.20
CA GLY A 87 -14.34 5.94 6.10
C GLY A 87 -14.07 7.26 6.82
N ALA A 88 -12.96 7.36 7.57
CA ALA A 88 -12.54 8.54 8.30
C ALA A 88 -11.31 9.25 7.70
N TRP A 89 -10.78 8.75 6.57
CA TRP A 89 -9.69 9.35 5.80
C TRP A 89 -10.20 10.33 4.74
#